data_AF-A0A367PU40-F1
#
_entry.id   AF-A0A367PU40-F1
#
_cell.length_a   1.000
_cell.length_b   1.000
_cell.length_c   1.000
_cell.angle_alpha   90.00
_cell.angle_beta   90.00
_cell.angle_gamma   90.00
#
_symmetry.space_group_name_H-M   'P 1'
#
loop_
_entity.id
_entity.type
_entity.pdbx_description
1 polymer ?
#
loop_
_entity_poly.entity_id
_entity_poly.type
_entity_poly.pdbx_seq_one_letter_code
_entity_poly.pdbx_strand_id
1 'polypeptide(L)'
;MVLTDSLKKLLIETASQLKGAAKRKFMAQTVQGLGLGGQRLAQSELGWNRDTIRKGIRELESGITCVDNMSGKGRYKAEEHLPNLLEDIKNIVDSQSQTDPSFKSQRLYSRLSAAEVRKQLIEKYGYSDENLHTSETIRVKLNNLGYKLRRVKKIQPQKKSHKLMQSLSN
;
A
#
# COMPACT_ATOMS: atom_id res chain seq x y z
N MET A 1 45.74 6.03 -0.53
CA MET A 1 45.19 6.54 -1.80
C MET A 1 44.16 7.60 -1.48
N VAL A 2 44.30 8.81 -2.01
CA VAL A 2 43.34 9.91 -1.79
C VAL A 2 42.52 10.08 -3.07
N LEU A 3 41.19 10.00 -2.96
CA LEU A 3 40.29 10.26 -4.08
C LEU A 3 40.18 11.78 -4.28
N THR A 4 40.26 12.24 -5.52
CA THR A 4 39.99 13.64 -5.86
C THR A 4 38.49 13.94 -5.74
N ASP A 5 38.14 15.18 -5.39
CA ASP A 5 36.73 15.54 -5.18
C ASP A 5 35.88 15.44 -6.45
N SER A 6 36.48 15.69 -7.62
CA SER A 6 35.82 15.48 -8.91
C SER A 6 35.45 14.02 -9.13
N LEU A 7 36.36 13.09 -8.80
CA LEU A 7 36.14 11.66 -8.94
C LEU A 7 35.10 11.15 -7.93
N LYS A 8 35.13 11.63 -6.69
CA LYS A 8 34.11 11.29 -5.68
C LYS A 8 32.71 11.65 -6.18
N LYS A 9 32.54 12.87 -6.70
CA LYS A 9 31.25 13.34 -7.25
C LYS A 9 30.78 12.45 -8.40
N LEU A 10 31.66 12.15 -9.35
CA LEU A 10 31.33 11.29 -10.49
C LEU A 10 30.89 9.88 -10.04
N LEU A 11 31.61 9.27 -9.10
CA LEU A 11 31.29 7.93 -8.60
C LEU A 11 29.95 7.91 -7.85
N ILE A 12 29.69 8.93 -7.01
CA ILE A 12 28.44 9.07 -6.27
C ILE A 12 27.26 9.27 -7.23
N GLU A 13 27.41 10.16 -8.22
CA GLU A 13 26.40 10.44 -9.23
C GLU A 13 26.08 9.18 -10.05
N THR A 14 27.12 8.49 -10.54
CA THR A 14 26.97 7.23 -11.29
C THR A 14 26.23 6.18 -10.44
N ALA A 15 26.62 6.01 -9.18
CA ALA A 15 25.95 5.07 -8.27
C ALA A 15 24.50 5.47 -7.96
N SER A 16 24.15 6.75 -8.05
CA SER A 16 22.78 7.25 -7.84
C SER A 16 21.86 6.94 -9.02
N GLN A 17 22.39 6.94 -10.25
CA GLN A 17 21.64 6.63 -11.47
C GLN A 17 21.38 5.12 -11.62
N LEU A 18 22.26 4.28 -11.09
CA LEU A 18 22.11 2.82 -11.11
C LEU A 18 21.14 2.33 -10.01
N LYS A 19 20.42 1.23 -10.29
CA LYS A 19 19.49 0.59 -9.35
C LYS A 19 19.79 -0.90 -9.17
N GLY A 20 19.38 -1.44 -8.02
CA GLY A 20 19.40 -2.88 -7.74
C GLY A 20 20.78 -3.52 -7.95
N ALA A 21 20.82 -4.63 -8.68
CA ALA A 21 22.03 -5.40 -8.95
C ALA A 21 23.09 -4.60 -9.73
N ALA A 22 22.70 -3.78 -10.71
CA ALA A 22 23.63 -2.99 -11.49
C ALA A 22 24.43 -2.01 -10.62
N LYS A 23 23.76 -1.39 -9.64
CA LYS A 23 24.41 -0.52 -8.64
C LYS A 23 25.43 -1.28 -7.80
N ARG A 24 25.07 -2.47 -7.31
CA ARG A 24 25.98 -3.32 -6.51
C ARG A 24 27.19 -3.77 -7.31
N LYS A 25 26.97 -4.18 -8.56
CA LYS A 25 28.03 -4.60 -9.48
C LYS A 25 29.03 -3.45 -9.72
N PHE A 26 28.53 -2.25 -10.02
CA PHE A 26 29.36 -1.06 -10.18
C PHE A 26 30.20 -0.78 -8.93
N MET A 27 29.56 -0.71 -7.76
CA MET A 27 30.27 -0.45 -6.49
C MET A 27 31.36 -1.49 -6.22
N ALA A 28 31.07 -2.77 -6.47
CA ALA A 28 32.02 -3.85 -6.26
C ALA A 28 33.20 -3.79 -7.22
N GLN A 29 32.97 -3.50 -8.50
CA GLN A 29 34.03 -3.32 -9.50
C GLN A 29 34.92 -2.12 -9.17
N THR A 30 34.32 -1.00 -8.78
CA THR A 30 35.08 0.19 -8.34
C THR A 30 35.96 -0.16 -7.14
N VAL A 31 35.43 -0.87 -6.15
CA VAL A 31 36.19 -1.23 -4.94
C VAL A 31 37.28 -2.26 -5.23
N GLN A 32 37.08 -3.23 -6.13
CA GLN A 32 38.14 -4.13 -6.59
C GLN A 32 39.27 -3.35 -7.27
N GLY A 33 38.94 -2.35 -8.10
CA GLY A 33 39.91 -1.47 -8.73
C GLY A 33 40.69 -0.58 -7.74
N LEU A 34 40.09 -0.22 -6.59
CA LEU A 34 40.77 0.52 -5.52
C LEU A 34 41.74 -0.34 -4.69
N GLY A 35 41.67 -1.68 -4.82
CA GLY A 35 42.56 -2.60 -4.13
C GLY A 35 42.33 -2.74 -2.62
N LEU A 36 43.39 -3.12 -1.91
CA LEU A 36 43.35 -3.36 -0.45
C LEU A 36 42.90 -2.11 0.31
N GLY A 37 41.90 -2.28 1.18
CA GLY A 37 41.30 -1.17 1.93
C GLY A 37 40.26 -0.35 1.16
N GLY A 38 39.99 -0.67 -0.11
CA GLY A 38 39.00 0.02 -0.94
C GLY A 38 37.59 0.10 -0.34
N GLN A 39 37.16 -0.93 0.41
CA GLN A 39 35.87 -0.91 1.11
C GLN A 39 35.80 0.16 2.21
N ARG A 40 36.90 0.36 2.95
CA ARG A 40 36.97 1.35 4.03
C ARG A 40 37.01 2.76 3.44
N LEU A 41 37.77 2.94 2.36
CA LEU A 41 37.85 4.18 1.61
C LEU A 41 36.49 4.56 0.98
N ALA A 42 35.80 3.61 0.35
CA ALA A 42 34.48 3.84 -0.23
C ALA A 42 33.42 4.19 0.83
N GLN A 43 33.54 3.63 2.03
CA GLN A 43 32.66 4.01 3.14
C GLN A 43 32.93 5.45 3.61
N SER A 44 34.19 5.82 3.81
CA SER A 44 34.54 7.16 4.34
C SER A 44 34.33 8.27 3.32
N GLU A 45 34.72 8.05 2.07
CA GLU A 45 34.76 9.09 1.03
C GLU A 45 33.49 9.15 0.17
N LEU A 46 32.85 7.99 -0.07
CA LEU A 46 31.68 7.90 -0.96
C LEU A 46 30.37 7.63 -0.21
N GLY A 47 30.44 7.35 1.10
CA GLY A 47 29.28 7.02 1.93
C GLY A 47 28.64 5.68 1.57
N TRP A 48 29.35 4.78 0.89
CA TRP A 48 28.79 3.50 0.44
C TRP A 48 28.72 2.48 1.58
N ASN A 49 27.62 1.73 1.64
CA ASN A 49 27.45 0.67 2.63
C ASN A 49 28.32 -0.55 2.27
N ARG A 50 29.21 -0.95 3.20
CA ARG A 50 30.11 -2.10 3.05
C ARG A 50 29.39 -3.42 2.84
N ASP A 51 28.18 -3.60 3.37
CA ASP A 51 27.42 -4.84 3.17
C ASP A 51 26.91 -4.97 1.73
N THR A 52 26.50 -3.84 1.14
CA THR A 52 26.12 -3.77 -0.28
C THR A 52 27.31 -4.08 -1.18
N ILE A 53 28.49 -3.54 -0.86
CA ILE A 53 29.74 -3.80 -1.57
C ILE A 53 30.12 -5.28 -1.43
N ARG A 54 30.07 -5.85 -0.22
CA ARG A 54 30.39 -7.27 0.02
C ARG A 54 29.46 -8.20 -0.74
N LYS A 55 28.16 -7.89 -0.81
CA LYS A 55 27.19 -8.64 -1.64
C LYS A 55 27.59 -8.55 -3.12
N GLY A 56 27.88 -7.36 -3.63
CA GLY A 56 28.32 -7.17 -5.02
C GLY A 56 29.62 -7.90 -5.36
N ILE A 57 30.60 -7.95 -4.44
CA ILE A 57 31.85 -8.69 -4.63
C ILE A 57 31.58 -10.20 -4.75
N ARG A 58 30.75 -10.77 -3.86
CA ARG A 58 30.35 -12.17 -3.95
C ARG A 58 29.60 -12.48 -5.25
N GLU A 59 28.72 -11.58 -5.69
CA GLU A 59 28.02 -11.69 -6.98
C GLU A 59 29.00 -11.69 -8.17
N LEU A 60 30.06 -10.86 -8.12
CA LEU A 60 31.12 -10.85 -9.14
C LEU A 60 31.95 -12.13 -9.13
N GLU A 61 32.39 -12.58 -7.95
CA GLU A 61 33.23 -13.77 -7.79
C GLU A 61 32.51 -15.06 -8.20
N SER A 62 31.21 -15.16 -7.87
CA SER A 62 30.39 -16.32 -8.21
C SER A 62 29.80 -16.28 -9.63
N GLY A 63 29.81 -15.12 -10.29
CA GLY A 63 29.12 -14.89 -11.56
C GLY A 63 27.59 -14.87 -11.47
N ILE A 64 27.02 -15.00 -10.26
CA ILE A 64 25.57 -15.07 -10.03
C ILE A 64 25.06 -13.70 -9.58
N THR A 65 24.03 -13.20 -10.26
CA THR A 65 23.34 -11.98 -9.82
C THR A 65 22.22 -12.32 -8.85
N CYS A 66 22.33 -11.91 -7.58
CA CYS A 66 21.24 -12.12 -6.63
C CYS A 66 20.06 -11.18 -6.93
N VAL A 67 18.94 -11.74 -7.36
CA VAL A 67 17.68 -11.02 -7.55
C VAL A 67 16.89 -11.05 -6.24
N ASP A 68 16.39 -9.89 -5.80
CA ASP A 68 15.57 -9.83 -4.61
C ASP A 68 14.16 -10.38 -4.93
N ASN A 69 13.73 -11.44 -4.23
CA ASN A 69 12.40 -12.02 -4.41
C ASN A 69 11.33 -11.19 -3.68
N MET A 70 11.09 -9.96 -4.14
CA MET A 70 10.11 -9.06 -3.52
C MET A 70 8.68 -9.55 -3.71
N SER A 71 8.38 -10.24 -4.82
CA SER A 71 7.06 -10.82 -5.10
C SER A 71 6.71 -11.98 -4.16
N GLY A 72 7.70 -12.73 -3.68
CA GLY A 72 7.50 -13.79 -2.68
C GLY A 72 7.41 -13.28 -1.23
N LYS A 73 7.51 -11.97 -0.99
CA LYS A 73 7.42 -11.40 0.36
C LYS A 73 5.98 -11.01 0.69
N GLY A 74 5.59 -11.28 1.94
CA GLY A 74 4.31 -10.86 2.50
C GLY A 74 3.26 -11.97 2.51
N ARG A 75 2.06 -11.63 2.97
CA ARG A 75 0.90 -12.52 2.94
C ARG A 75 0.16 -12.33 1.62
N TYR A 76 -0.33 -13.43 1.06
CA TYR A 76 -1.25 -13.38 -0.08
C TYR A 76 -2.52 -12.61 0.29
N LYS A 77 -3.16 -12.02 -0.71
CA LYS A 77 -4.41 -11.31 -0.49
C LYS A 77 -5.52 -12.31 -0.20
N ALA A 78 -6.57 -11.88 0.50
CA ALA A 78 -7.71 -12.74 0.83
C ALA A 78 -8.36 -13.39 -0.41
N GLU A 79 -8.35 -12.70 -1.56
CA GLU A 79 -8.89 -13.21 -2.83
C GLU A 79 -8.11 -14.39 -3.40
N GLU A 80 -6.82 -14.51 -3.08
CA GLU A 80 -6.00 -15.66 -3.50
C GLU A 80 -6.44 -16.93 -2.79
N HIS A 81 -6.94 -16.79 -1.54
CA HIS A 81 -7.46 -17.89 -0.76
C HIS A 81 -8.95 -18.14 -1.02
N LEU A 82 -9.71 -17.08 -1.32
CA LEU A 82 -11.15 -17.09 -1.51
C LEU A 82 -11.47 -16.35 -2.82
N PRO A 83 -11.39 -17.01 -3.99
CA PRO A 83 -11.48 -16.36 -5.30
C PRO A 83 -12.81 -15.63 -5.53
N ASN A 84 -13.91 -16.17 -5.00
CA ASN A 84 -15.25 -15.63 -5.19
C ASN A 84 -15.60 -14.54 -4.16
N LEU A 85 -14.73 -14.25 -3.19
CA LEU A 85 -15.02 -13.36 -2.07
C LEU A 85 -15.45 -11.96 -2.51
N LEU A 86 -14.79 -11.40 -3.54
CA LEU A 86 -15.14 -10.06 -4.03
C LEU A 86 -16.50 -10.02 -4.71
N GLU A 87 -16.83 -11.06 -5.47
CA GLU A 87 -18.11 -11.17 -6.16
C GLU A 87 -19.25 -11.35 -5.16
N ASP A 88 -19.06 -12.21 -4.15
CA ASP A 88 -20.06 -12.42 -3.09
C ASP A 88 -20.27 -11.16 -2.25
N ILE A 89 -19.20 -10.43 -1.90
CA ILE A 89 -19.29 -9.13 -1.24
C ILE A 89 -20.09 -8.14 -2.09
N LYS A 90 -19.81 -8.09 -3.40
CA LYS A 90 -20.50 -7.22 -4.33
C LYS A 90 -21.99 -7.55 -4.43
N ASN A 91 -22.34 -8.83 -4.57
CA ASN A 91 -23.72 -9.31 -4.62
C ASN A 91 -24.52 -8.95 -3.35
N ILE A 92 -23.89 -9.04 -2.17
CA ILE A 92 -24.51 -8.63 -0.90
C ILE A 92 -24.76 -7.13 -0.88
N VAL A 93 -23.76 -6.33 -1.25
CA VAL A 93 -23.77 -4.88 -1.02
C VAL A 93 -24.48 -4.10 -2.12
N ASP A 94 -24.46 -4.56 -3.37
CA ASP A 94 -25.05 -3.86 -4.52
C ASP A 94 -26.54 -3.59 -4.30
N SER A 95 -27.29 -4.60 -3.82
CA SER A 95 -28.71 -4.49 -3.50
C SER A 95 -29.03 -3.42 -2.44
N GLN A 96 -28.05 -3.07 -1.59
CA GLN A 96 -28.22 -2.13 -0.49
C GLN A 96 -27.37 -0.86 -0.65
N SER A 97 -26.75 -0.69 -1.81
CA SER A 97 -25.94 0.48 -2.14
C SER A 97 -26.81 1.61 -2.69
N GLN A 98 -26.45 2.83 -2.36
CA GLN A 98 -27.10 4.03 -2.91
C GLN A 98 -26.03 4.98 -3.44
N THR A 99 -26.28 5.57 -4.60
CA THR A 99 -25.48 6.68 -5.11
C THR A 99 -25.59 7.89 -4.19
N ASP A 100 -24.61 8.78 -4.26
CA ASP A 100 -24.59 9.99 -3.46
C ASP A 100 -25.88 10.81 -3.67
N PRO A 101 -26.69 11.06 -2.62
CA PRO A 101 -27.96 11.79 -2.74
C PRO A 101 -27.81 13.21 -3.29
N SER A 102 -26.61 13.81 -3.20
CA SER A 102 -26.35 15.12 -3.78
C SER A 102 -26.16 15.10 -5.29
N PHE A 103 -25.99 13.89 -5.88
CA PHE A 103 -25.64 13.65 -7.27
C PHE A 103 -24.38 14.39 -7.77
N LYS A 104 -23.58 14.97 -6.87
CA LYS A 104 -22.30 15.63 -7.19
C LYS A 104 -21.15 14.63 -7.33
N SER A 105 -21.35 13.38 -6.91
CA SER A 105 -20.33 12.34 -6.97
C SER A 105 -20.92 10.98 -7.31
N GLN A 106 -20.12 10.12 -7.95
CA GLN A 106 -20.47 8.72 -8.25
C GLN A 106 -20.17 7.78 -7.06
N ARG A 107 -20.12 8.31 -5.84
CA ARG A 107 -19.80 7.50 -4.66
C ARG A 107 -20.97 6.58 -4.33
N LEU A 108 -20.66 5.31 -4.07
CA LEU A 108 -21.63 4.31 -3.61
C LEU A 108 -21.56 4.23 -2.09
N TYR A 109 -22.69 4.51 -1.45
CA TYR A 109 -22.85 4.39 -0.01
C TYR A 109 -23.59 3.10 0.33
N SER A 110 -22.98 2.26 1.18
CA SER A 110 -23.62 1.07 1.71
C SER A 110 -24.23 1.35 3.08
N ARG A 111 -25.34 0.65 3.38
CA ARG A 111 -25.97 0.63 4.70
C ARG A 111 -25.39 -0.45 5.62
N LEU A 112 -24.79 -1.47 5.03
CA LEU A 112 -24.22 -2.62 5.74
C LEU A 112 -22.84 -2.28 6.29
N SER A 113 -22.64 -2.57 7.57
CA SER A 113 -21.31 -2.54 8.18
C SER A 113 -20.48 -3.73 7.68
N ALA A 114 -19.15 -3.62 7.76
CA ALA A 114 -18.28 -4.73 7.38
C ALA A 114 -18.51 -6.00 8.24
N ALA A 115 -18.88 -5.83 9.52
CA ALA A 115 -19.25 -6.95 10.39
C ALA A 115 -20.54 -7.64 9.93
N GLU A 116 -21.50 -6.86 9.44
CA GLU A 116 -22.76 -7.40 8.91
C GLU A 116 -22.56 -8.12 7.57
N VAL A 117 -21.73 -7.55 6.68
CA VAL A 117 -21.32 -8.24 5.44
C VAL A 117 -20.63 -9.56 5.76
N ARG A 118 -19.76 -9.59 6.78
CA ARG A 118 -19.12 -10.83 7.24
C ARG A 118 -20.14 -11.89 7.66
N LYS A 119 -21.14 -11.53 8.46
CA LYS A 119 -22.20 -12.45 8.88
C LYS A 119 -22.99 -12.98 7.68
N GLN A 120 -23.37 -12.10 6.76
CA GLN A 120 -24.12 -12.51 5.57
C GLN A 120 -23.31 -13.41 4.63
N LEU A 121 -21.99 -13.23 4.55
CA LEU A 121 -21.13 -14.19 3.83
C LEU A 121 -21.20 -15.59 4.45
N ILE A 122 -21.15 -15.69 5.77
CA ILE A 122 -21.29 -16.97 6.48
C ILE A 122 -22.69 -17.57 6.25
N GLU A 123 -23.74 -16.77 6.44
CA GLU A 123 -25.14 -17.23 6.38
C GLU A 123 -25.61 -17.59 4.97
N LYS A 124 -25.25 -16.79 3.95
CA LYS A 124 -25.76 -16.96 2.57
C LYS A 124 -24.84 -17.78 1.67
N TYR A 125 -23.53 -17.68 1.88
CA TYR A 125 -22.51 -18.31 1.03
C TYR A 125 -21.75 -19.42 1.75
N GLY A 126 -22.03 -19.68 3.02
CA GLY A 126 -21.50 -20.84 3.76
C GLY A 126 -20.01 -20.75 4.08
N TYR A 127 -19.42 -19.54 4.08
CA TYR A 127 -18.03 -19.37 4.48
C TYR A 127 -17.81 -19.82 5.93
N SER A 128 -16.75 -20.59 6.20
CA SER A 128 -16.36 -20.95 7.57
C SER A 128 -15.85 -19.72 8.32
N ASP A 129 -16.23 -19.59 9.59
CA ASP A 129 -15.80 -18.48 10.47
C ASP A 129 -14.28 -18.44 10.64
N GLU A 130 -13.62 -19.61 10.63
CA GLU A 130 -12.17 -19.76 10.76
C GLU A 130 -11.42 -19.31 9.50
N ASN A 131 -11.97 -19.61 8.32
CA ASN A 131 -11.35 -19.29 7.03
C ASN A 131 -11.68 -17.87 6.56
N LEU A 132 -12.80 -17.32 7.01
CA LEU A 132 -13.23 -15.98 6.66
C LEU A 132 -12.43 -14.95 7.46
N HIS A 133 -11.79 -14.04 6.72
CA HIS A 133 -10.99 -12.99 7.32
C HIS A 133 -11.81 -12.07 8.24
N THR A 134 -11.11 -11.31 9.08
CA THR A 134 -11.72 -10.39 10.04
C THR A 134 -12.56 -9.30 9.35
N SER A 135 -13.44 -8.67 10.13
CA SER A 135 -14.28 -7.57 9.66
C SER A 135 -13.48 -6.40 9.09
N GLU A 136 -12.27 -6.13 9.58
CA GLU A 136 -11.42 -5.07 9.01
C GLU A 136 -10.91 -5.43 7.61
N THR A 137 -10.54 -6.68 7.36
CA THR A 137 -10.16 -7.12 6.00
C THR A 137 -11.33 -6.92 5.04
N ILE A 138 -12.55 -7.30 5.46
CA ILE A 138 -13.77 -7.07 4.67
C ILE A 138 -14.01 -5.58 4.46
N ARG A 139 -13.78 -4.73 5.47
CA ARG A 139 -13.86 -3.26 5.33
C ARG A 139 -12.90 -2.73 4.28
N VAL A 140 -11.67 -3.20 4.27
CA VAL A 140 -10.67 -2.85 3.25
C VAL A 140 -11.14 -3.30 1.87
N LYS A 141 -11.69 -4.51 1.73
CA LYS A 141 -12.24 -4.99 0.45
C LYS A 141 -13.41 -4.14 -0.04
N LEU A 142 -14.33 -3.78 0.85
CA LEU A 142 -15.44 -2.87 0.54
C LEU A 142 -14.94 -1.50 0.04
N ASN A 143 -13.94 -0.93 0.71
CA ASN A 143 -13.33 0.34 0.29
C ASN A 143 -12.65 0.22 -1.09
N ASN A 144 -11.96 -0.89 -1.36
CA ASN A 144 -11.31 -1.14 -2.66
C ASN A 144 -12.33 -1.30 -3.79
N LEU A 145 -13.49 -1.88 -3.50
CA LEU A 145 -14.63 -1.97 -4.42
C LEU A 145 -15.37 -0.62 -4.58
N GLY A 146 -14.99 0.41 -3.82
CA GLY A 146 -15.56 1.75 -3.92
C GLY A 146 -16.78 2.01 -3.03
N TYR A 147 -17.17 1.05 -2.19
CA TYR A 147 -18.26 1.23 -1.24
C TYR A 147 -17.79 2.01 -0.02
N LYS A 148 -18.64 2.92 0.46
CA LYS A 148 -18.41 3.66 1.70
C LYS A 148 -19.56 3.46 2.66
N LEU A 149 -19.26 3.21 3.92
CA LEU A 149 -20.29 3.14 4.94
C LEU A 149 -20.88 4.54 5.17
N ARG A 150 -22.20 4.66 5.06
CA ARG A 150 -22.92 5.89 5.45
C ARG A 150 -24.15 5.53 6.25
N ARG A 151 -24.27 6.15 7.42
CA ARG A 151 -25.51 6.07 8.19
C ARG A 151 -26.61 6.80 7.42
N VAL A 152 -27.73 6.11 7.18
CA VAL A 152 -28.92 6.73 6.59
C VAL A 152 -29.46 7.75 7.58
N LYS A 153 -29.48 9.02 7.17
CA LYS A 153 -30.19 10.06 7.92
C LYS A 153 -31.68 9.84 7.65
N LYS A 154 -32.45 9.47 8.69
CA LYS A 154 -33.92 9.46 8.57
C LYS A 154 -34.39 10.87 8.23
N ILE A 155 -35.47 10.99 7.45
CA ILE A 155 -36.09 12.26 7.08
C ILE A 155 -36.27 13.10 8.36
N GLN A 156 -35.71 14.31 8.37
CA GLN A 156 -36.06 15.32 9.36
C GLN A 156 -37.22 16.11 8.78
N PRO A 157 -38.47 15.88 9.23
CA PRO A 157 -39.60 16.63 8.70
C PRO A 157 -39.37 18.12 8.99
N GLN A 158 -39.53 18.96 7.97
CA GLN A 158 -39.53 20.40 8.17
C GLN A 158 -40.75 20.77 9.00
N LYS A 159 -40.55 20.94 10.32
CA LYS A 159 -41.58 21.49 11.19
C LYS A 159 -41.76 22.95 10.81
N LYS A 160 -42.97 23.33 10.38
CA LYS A 160 -43.36 24.74 10.26
C LYS A 160 -43.37 25.34 11.67
N SER A 161 -42.30 26.01 12.07
CA SER A 161 -42.33 26.86 13.26
C SER A 161 -42.89 28.22 12.84
N HIS A 162 -43.95 28.68 13.53
CA HIS A 162 -44.38 30.07 13.41
C HIS A 162 -43.25 30.96 13.92
N LYS A 163 -42.82 31.93 13.10
CA LYS A 163 -41.88 32.97 13.55
C LYS A 163 -42.55 33.73 14.69
N LEU A 164 -41.85 33.91 15.81
CA LEU A 164 -42.33 34.77 16.90
C LEU A 164 -42.52 36.19 16.36
N MET A 165 -43.72 36.74 16.54
CA MET A 165 -44.01 38.13 16.22
C MET A 165 -43.11 39.03 17.07
N GLN A 166 -42.46 40.00 16.44
CA GLN A 166 -41.75 41.05 17.16
C GLN A 166 -42.80 41.93 17.85
N SER A 167 -42.82 41.92 19.18
CA SER A 167 -43.64 42.86 19.94
C SER A 167 -43.08 44.26 19.74
N LEU A 168 -43.94 45.21 19.38
CA LEU A 168 -43.58 46.63 19.36
C LEU A 168 -43.18 47.04 20.79
N SER A 169 -41.96 47.53 20.94
CA SER A 169 -41.52 48.17 22.18
C SER A 169 -42.18 49.53 22.26
N ASN A 170 -43.02 49.73 23.30
CA ASN A 170 -43.55 51.05 23.67
C ASN A 170 -42.45 51.95 24.24
#